data_AF-A0A2I0DQY8-F1
#
_entry.id   AF-A0A2I0DQY8-F1
#
_cell.length_a   1.000
_cell.length_b   1.000
_cell.length_c   1.000
_cell.angle_alpha   90.00
_cell.angle_beta   90.00
_cell.angle_gamma   90.00
#
_symmetry.space_group_name_H-M   'P 1'
#
loop_
_entity.id
_entity.type
_entity.pdbx_description
1 polymer ?
#
loop_
_entity_poly.entity_id
_entity_poly.type
_entity_poly.pdbx_seq_one_letter_code
_entity_poly.pdbx_strand_id
1 'polypeptide(L)'
;MERIREAQEHLKSEFEIYNNAAAKKLPPLDIDCPEKLETMLEFVTRRESLKQAKKLSSPPAGKLKAAIADTLLLLDNFDIKIAKEKGAAEK
;
A
#
# COMPACT_ATOMS: atom_id res chain seq x y z
N MET A 1 -14.15 8.40 9.16
CA MET A 1 -14.21 9.04 7.83
C MET A 1 -12.92 9.79 7.50
N GLU A 2 -12.32 10.56 8.43
CA GLU A 2 -11.08 11.32 8.14
C GLU A 2 -9.85 10.42 7.89
N ARG A 3 -9.68 9.35 8.68
CA ARG A 3 -8.54 8.43 8.51
C ARG A 3 -8.47 7.69 7.18
N ILE A 4 -9.61 7.26 6.63
CA ILE A 4 -9.63 6.63 5.30
C ILE A 4 -9.11 7.63 4.27
N ARG A 5 -9.56 8.90 4.37
CA ARG A 5 -9.15 9.96 3.44
C ARG A 5 -7.66 10.26 3.56
N GLU A 6 -7.12 10.34 4.78
CA GLU A 6 -5.68 10.48 5.02
C GLU A 6 -4.89 9.29 4.46
N ALA A 7 -5.36 8.05 4.67
CA ALA A 7 -4.72 6.85 4.15
C ALA A 7 -4.74 6.83 2.61
N GLN A 8 -5.84 7.24 1.99
CA GLN A 8 -5.97 7.38 0.54
C GLN A 8 -5.03 8.46 -0.03
N GLU A 9 -4.88 9.60 0.64
CA GLU A 9 -3.93 10.65 0.24
C GLU A 9 -2.48 10.20 0.39
N HIS A 10 -2.17 9.53 1.51
CA HIS A 10 -0.85 8.94 1.74
C HIS A 10 -0.52 7.89 0.69
N LEU A 11 -1.49 7.03 0.37
CA LEU A 11 -1.38 6.03 -0.68
C LEU A 11 -1.14 6.65 -2.05
N LYS A 12 -1.87 7.72 -2.42
CA LYS A 12 -1.64 8.45 -3.68
C LYS A 12 -0.22 9.02 -3.74
N SER A 13 0.25 9.62 -2.66
CA SER A 13 1.60 10.19 -2.59
C SER A 13 2.69 9.12 -2.76
N GLU A 14 2.59 8.02 -2.02
CA GLU A 14 3.52 6.89 -2.15
C GLU A 14 3.44 6.22 -3.54
N PHE A 15 2.24 6.16 -4.11
CA PHE A 15 2.04 5.66 -5.47
C PHE A 15 2.76 6.54 -6.48
N GLU A 16 2.62 7.86 -6.41
CA GLU A 16 3.31 8.79 -7.30
C GLU A 16 4.84 8.71 -7.15
N ILE A 17 5.34 8.65 -5.92
CA ILE A 17 6.77 8.49 -5.62
C ILE A 17 7.30 7.20 -6.24
N TYR A 18 6.60 6.08 -6.02
CA TYR A 18 6.98 4.80 -6.60
C TYR A 18 6.94 4.84 -8.13
N ASN A 19 5.88 5.43 -8.70
CA ASN A 19 5.67 5.47 -10.15
C ASN A 19 6.71 6.34 -10.86
N ASN A 20 7.18 7.41 -10.20
CA ASN A 20 8.25 8.27 -10.68
C ASN A 20 9.61 7.55 -10.63
N ALA A 21 9.88 6.79 -9.56
CA ALA A 21 11.11 6.02 -9.42
C ALA A 21 11.10 4.69 -10.21
N ALA A 22 9.94 4.19 -10.61
CA ALA A 22 9.80 2.92 -11.31
C ALA A 22 9.97 3.08 -12.83
N ALA A 23 10.94 2.37 -13.39
CA ALA A 23 11.15 2.32 -14.85
C ALA A 23 9.93 1.84 -15.67
N LYS A 24 9.01 1.08 -15.05
CA LYS A 24 7.73 0.71 -15.66
C LYS A 24 6.61 1.14 -14.72
N LYS A 25 5.69 1.94 -15.23
CA LYS A 25 4.63 2.53 -14.42
C LYS A 25 3.65 1.48 -13.92
N LEU A 26 3.07 1.71 -12.75
CA LEU A 26 1.97 0.92 -12.23
C LEU A 26 0.66 1.29 -12.96
N PRO A 27 -0.31 0.36 -13.01
CA PRO A 27 -1.65 0.68 -13.50
C PRO A 27 -2.32 1.76 -12.65
N PRO A 28 -3.36 2.43 -13.15
CA PRO A 28 -4.07 3.48 -12.42
C PRO A 28 -4.58 2.93 -11.08
N LEU A 29 -4.24 3.66 -10.01
CA LEU A 29 -4.66 3.35 -8.65
C LEU A 29 -6.11 3.80 -8.43
N ASP A 30 -6.92 2.89 -7.92
CA ASP A 30 -8.31 3.14 -7.58
C ASP A 30 -8.49 2.94 -6.08
N ILE A 31 -8.55 4.06 -5.35
CA ILE A 31 -8.54 4.11 -3.89
C ILE A 31 -9.89 3.83 -3.24
N ASP A 32 -10.96 3.83 -4.04
CA ASP A 32 -12.33 3.61 -3.59
C ASP A 32 -12.74 2.13 -3.78
N CYS A 33 -12.05 1.41 -4.66
CA CYS A 33 -12.31 -0.01 -4.94
C CYS A 33 -11.34 -0.94 -4.18
N PRO A 34 -11.76 -1.63 -3.12
CA PRO A 34 -10.90 -2.57 -2.38
C PRO A 34 -10.36 -3.69 -3.28
N GLU A 35 -11.16 -4.27 -4.16
CA GLU A 35 -10.71 -5.33 -5.08
C GLU A 35 -9.54 -4.87 -5.98
N LYS A 36 -9.56 -3.61 -6.42
CA LYS A 36 -8.48 -3.03 -7.23
C LYS A 36 -7.24 -2.76 -6.39
N LEU A 37 -7.41 -2.33 -5.14
CA LEU A 37 -6.31 -2.16 -4.18
C LEU A 37 -5.63 -3.50 -3.86
N GLU A 38 -6.39 -4.56 -3.61
CA GLU A 38 -5.85 -5.92 -3.40
C GLU A 38 -5.07 -6.40 -4.62
N THR A 39 -5.66 -6.27 -5.81
CA THR A 39 -4.98 -6.62 -7.07
C THR A 39 -3.70 -5.82 -7.25
N MET A 40 -3.70 -4.52 -6.89
CA MET A 40 -2.52 -3.66 -6.95
C MET A 40 -1.44 -4.13 -5.97
N LEU A 41 -1.82 -4.46 -4.74
CA LEU A 41 -0.93 -4.96 -3.69
C LEU A 41 -0.23 -6.25 -4.14
N GLU A 42 -1.00 -7.20 -4.68
CA GLU A 42 -0.47 -8.44 -5.23
C GLU A 42 0.49 -8.16 -6.39
N PHE A 43 0.08 -7.31 -7.33
CA PHE A 43 0.90 -6.96 -8.49
C PHE A 43 2.24 -6.33 -8.10
N VAL A 44 2.22 -5.36 -7.20
CA VAL A 44 3.41 -4.68 -6.68
C VAL A 44 4.31 -5.68 -5.93
N THR A 45 3.72 -6.56 -5.12
CA THR A 45 4.45 -7.60 -4.39
C THR A 45 5.13 -8.56 -5.34
N ARG A 46 4.39 -9.13 -6.30
CA ARG A 46 4.93 -10.07 -7.29
C ARG A 46 6.05 -9.43 -8.11
N ARG A 47 5.86 -8.17 -8.50
CA ARG A 47 6.86 -7.42 -9.25
C ARG A 47 8.14 -7.21 -8.43
N GLU A 48 8.01 -6.86 -7.16
CA GLU A 48 9.16 -6.74 -6.26
C GLU A 48 9.85 -8.09 -6.07
N SER A 49 9.12 -9.18 -5.82
CA SER A 49 9.68 -10.52 -5.68
C SER A 49 10.45 -10.95 -6.93
N LEU A 50 9.92 -10.69 -8.13
CA LEU A 50 10.61 -10.98 -9.39
C LEU A 50 11.89 -10.16 -9.56
N LYS A 51 11.86 -8.88 -9.19
CA LYS A 51 13.05 -8.03 -9.29
C LYS A 51 14.09 -8.39 -8.24
N GLN A 52 13.67 -8.71 -7.02
CA GLN A 52 14.53 -9.21 -5.95
C GLN A 52 15.19 -10.55 -6.35
N ALA A 53 14.42 -11.49 -6.91
CA ALA A 53 14.95 -12.74 -7.44
C ALA A 53 15.98 -12.52 -8.56
N LYS A 54 15.77 -11.50 -9.40
CA LYS A 54 16.70 -11.08 -10.45
C LYS A 54 17.82 -10.14 -9.96
N LYS A 55 17.92 -9.84 -8.66
CA LYS A 55 18.85 -8.86 -8.07
C LYS A 55 18.84 -7.50 -8.80
N LEU A 56 17.67 -7.08 -9.29
CA LEU A 56 17.50 -5.82 -9.98
C LEU A 56 17.15 -4.71 -8.99
N SER A 57 17.83 -3.56 -9.15
CA SER A 57 17.50 -2.36 -8.39
C SER A 57 16.04 -1.97 -8.63
N SER A 58 15.31 -1.80 -7.54
CA SER A 58 13.87 -1.52 -7.55
C SER A 58 13.59 -0.40 -6.58
N PRO A 59 12.69 0.54 -6.93
CA PRO A 59 12.19 1.47 -5.95
C PRO A 59 11.55 0.68 -4.79
N PRO A 60 11.75 1.12 -3.54
CA PRO A 60 11.21 0.44 -2.38
C PRO A 60 9.69 0.45 -2.47
N ALA A 61 9.09 -0.71 -2.73
CA ALA A 61 7.63 -0.82 -2.78
C ALA A 61 7.02 -1.07 -1.39
N GLY A 62 7.86 -1.28 -0.37
CA GLY A 62 7.41 -1.59 1.00
C GLY A 62 6.46 -0.54 1.57
N LYS A 63 6.74 0.76 1.38
CA LYS A 63 5.87 1.83 1.85
C LYS A 63 4.56 1.91 1.06
N LEU A 64 4.61 1.79 -0.26
CA LEU A 64 3.42 1.71 -1.11
C LEU A 64 2.52 0.54 -0.70
N LYS A 65 3.09 -0.66 -0.53
CA LYS A 65 2.35 -1.84 -0.08
C LYS A 65 1.71 -1.63 1.30
N ALA A 66 2.45 -1.03 2.23
CA ALA A 66 1.93 -0.72 3.56
C ALA A 66 0.76 0.27 3.48
N ALA A 67 0.85 1.31 2.64
CA ALA A 67 -0.23 2.27 2.43
C ALA A 67 -1.47 1.63 1.78
N ILE A 68 -1.29 0.72 0.81
CA ILE A 68 -2.40 -0.02 0.20
C ILE A 68 -3.09 -0.91 1.26
N ALA A 69 -2.31 -1.67 2.03
CA ALA A 69 -2.82 -2.54 3.08
C ALA A 69 -3.54 -1.74 4.18
N ASP A 70 -3.00 -0.59 4.61
CA ASP A 70 -3.65 0.30 5.58
C ASP A 70 -4.99 0.82 5.06
N THR A 71 -5.05 1.23 3.79
CA THR A 71 -6.30 1.68 3.15
C THR A 71 -7.32 0.54 3.08
N LEU A 72 -6.91 -0.67 2.70
CA LEU A 72 -7.77 -1.86 2.65
C LEU A 72 -8.35 -2.21 4.02
N LEU A 73 -7.51 -2.21 5.06
CA LEU A 73 -7.95 -2.47 6.42
C LEU A 73 -8.95 -1.42 6.87
N LEU A 74 -8.69 -0.13 6.62
CA LEU A 74 -9.62 0.94 6.98
C LEU A 74 -10.96 0.85 6.23
N LEU A 75 -10.95 0.41 4.96
CA LEU A 75 -12.18 0.14 4.19
C LEU A 75 -12.97 -1.03 4.80
N ASP A 76 -12.30 -2.02 5.35
CA ASP A 76 -12.89 -3.13 6.12
C ASP A 76 -13.36 -2.71 7.53
N ASN A 77 -13.35 -1.41 7.86
CA ASN A 77 -13.56 -0.87 9.21
C ASN A 77 -12.53 -1.35 10.25
N PHE A 78 -11.38 -1.83 9.81
CA PHE A 78 -10.28 -2.25 10.65
C PHE A 78 -9.17 -1.18 10.68
N ASP A 79 -9.11 -0.43 11.77
CA ASP A 79 -8.02 0.53 11.97
C ASP A 79 -6.82 -0.17 12.63
N ILE A 80 -5.78 -0.48 11.85
CA ILE A 80 -4.58 -1.14 12.37
C ILE A 80 -3.83 -0.30 13.39
N LYS A 81 -3.92 1.04 13.32
CA LYS A 81 -3.24 1.94 14.25
C LYS A 81 -3.91 1.86 15.62
N ILE A 82 -5.24 1.90 15.64
CA ILE A 82 -6.04 1.71 16.85
C ILE A 82 -5.88 0.27 17.36
N ALA A 83 -5.91 -0.73 16.48
CA ALA A 83 -5.74 -2.13 16.86
C ALA A 83 -4.36 -2.38 17.50
N LYS A 84 -3.30 -1.74 16.98
CA LYS A 84 -1.94 -1.84 17.52
C LYS A 84 -1.78 -1.06 18.82
N GLU A 85 -2.42 0.11 18.96
CA GLU A 85 -2.47 0.85 20.23
C GLU A 85 -3.23 0.07 21.32
N LYS A 86 -4.38 -0.53 20.97
CA LYS A 86 -5.15 -1.37 21.90
C LYS A 86 -4.42 -2.67 22.25
N GLY A 87 -3.83 -3.35 21.26
CA GLY A 87 -3.05 -4.57 21.50
C GLY A 87 -1.71 -4.36 22.20
N ALA A 88 -1.17 -3.13 22.17
CA ALA A 88 0.01 -2.75 22.96
C ALA A 88 -0.36 -2.38 24.42
N ALA A 89 -1.62 -2.01 24.69
CA ALA A 89 -2.10 -1.70 26.04
C ALA A 89 -2.46 -2.95 26.87
N GLU A 90 -2.52 -4.14 26.26
CA GLU A 90 -2.70 -5.44 26.94
C GLU A 90 -1.36 -6.15 27.25
N LYS A 91 -0.29 -5.41 27.56
CA LYS A 91 0.97 -5.98 28.08
C LYS A 91 1.41 -5.37 29.40
#